data_AF-A0A1I1ZWV3-F1
#
_entry.id   AF-A0A1I1ZWV3-F1
#
_cell.length_a   1.000
_cell.length_b   1.000
_cell.length_c   1.000
_cell.angle_alpha   90.00
_cell.angle_beta   90.00
_cell.angle_gamma   90.00
#
_symmetry.space_group_name_H-M   'P 1'
#
loop_
_entity.id
_entity.type
_entity.pdbx_description
1 polymer ?
#
loop_
_entity_poly.entity_id
_entity_poly.type
_entity_poly.pdbx_seq_one_letter_code
_entity_poly.pdbx_strand_id
1 'polypeptide(L)'
;MSEMESKIEPVITYRNGHFTRIEDEIAVEKPLTIIINEIEFATIVCSPTDLRELVIGFLVSEGVIFLLEDVHSLDIDEERGFVYVNLNKPVPDPSHYTKRLIGSCCGKSRQFYFHNDLKTAKTATSSSSLSPQQCLVLMEKLQSQSALFDRTGGVHNAALCTSEDILLTRSDIGRHNALDKLYGYCLVNKINVRNKVLVFSGRLSSEILTKAAKIGVGIVLSKSAPTDLTIRLAQDLNITAVGFLRNESFNVYSHPERIVKNSKGGVSMGKCNIDHSLDSVREKLESQRSYLPDDVYQHSQTILGENPDQTTLNELFHLLKKYDLADIKEKQERDEKIIALTM
;
A
#
# COMPACT_ATOMS: atom_id res chain seq x y z
N MET A 1 -14.26 -5.46 -10.74
CA MET A 1 -14.14 -5.53 -9.27
C MET A 1 -15.47 -6.03 -8.76
N SER A 2 -15.52 -7.17 -8.08
CA SER A 2 -16.75 -7.58 -7.38
C SER A 2 -16.96 -6.62 -6.21
N GLU A 3 -18.13 -5.99 -6.14
CA GLU A 3 -18.48 -5.13 -5.02
C GLU A 3 -18.56 -5.99 -3.75
N MET A 4 -17.90 -5.55 -2.69
CA MET A 4 -17.70 -6.36 -1.49
C MET A 4 -18.96 -6.29 -0.62
N GLU A 5 -19.53 -7.46 -0.28
CA GLU A 5 -20.82 -7.54 0.44
C GLU A 5 -20.74 -6.85 1.81
N SER A 6 -21.69 -5.96 2.05
CA SER A 6 -21.98 -5.36 3.35
C SER A 6 -23.43 -5.58 3.72
N LYS A 7 -23.75 -5.44 5.00
CA LYS A 7 -25.11 -5.59 5.53
C LYS A 7 -25.49 -4.34 6.33
N ILE A 8 -26.74 -3.91 6.20
CA ILE A 8 -27.28 -2.83 7.02
C ILE A 8 -27.90 -3.43 8.28
N GLU A 9 -27.50 -2.94 9.44
CA GLU A 9 -28.03 -3.36 10.75
C GLU A 9 -28.56 -2.15 11.53
N PRO A 10 -29.73 -2.26 12.19
CA PRO A 10 -30.21 -1.23 13.08
C PRO A 10 -29.40 -1.23 14.38
N VAL A 11 -28.72 -0.12 14.68
CA VAL A 11 -27.89 0.05 15.88
C VAL A 11 -28.40 1.19 16.77
N ILE A 12 -27.93 1.21 18.01
CA ILE A 12 -28.12 2.34 18.93
C ILE A 12 -26.78 3.06 19.05
N THR A 13 -26.73 4.31 18.62
CA THR A 13 -25.55 5.17 18.70
C THR A 13 -25.70 6.17 19.85
N TYR A 14 -24.65 6.31 20.65
CA TYR A 14 -24.53 7.37 21.65
C TYR A 14 -23.70 8.52 21.09
N ARG A 15 -24.30 9.71 20.95
CA ARG A 15 -23.61 10.94 20.54
C ARG A 15 -24.13 12.11 21.35
N ASN A 16 -23.24 13.00 21.77
CA ASN A 16 -23.56 14.24 22.47
C ASN A 16 -24.50 14.04 23.69
N GLY A 17 -24.30 12.99 24.49
CA GLY A 17 -25.12 12.76 25.68
C GLY A 17 -26.38 11.92 25.46
N HIS A 18 -26.73 11.59 24.22
CA HIS A 18 -28.02 10.98 23.87
C HIS A 18 -27.86 9.66 23.09
N PHE A 19 -28.76 8.72 23.36
CA PHE A 19 -28.93 7.51 22.56
C PHE A 19 -29.91 7.76 21.42
N THR A 20 -29.51 7.37 20.21
CA THR A 20 -30.33 7.46 18.99
C THR A 20 -30.26 6.15 18.23
N ARG A 21 -31.36 5.75 17.59
CA ARG A 21 -31.38 4.57 16.73
C ARG A 21 -31.05 4.99 15.30
N ILE A 22 -30.07 4.34 14.70
CA ILE A 22 -29.64 4.58 13.31
C ILE A 22 -29.44 3.25 12.59
N GLU A 23 -29.26 3.32 11.28
CA GLU A 23 -28.76 2.20 10.48
C GLU A 23 -27.24 2.33 10.33
N ASP A 24 -26.52 1.22 10.47
CA ASP A 24 -25.07 1.16 10.29
C ASP A 24 -24.71 0.06 9.29
N GLU A 25 -23.70 0.33 8.46
CA GLU A 25 -23.23 -0.61 7.45
C GLU A 25 -22.10 -1.45 8.04
N ILE A 26 -22.27 -2.77 8.08
CA ILE A 26 -21.30 -3.71 8.63
C ILE A 26 -20.70 -4.60 7.54
N ALA A 27 -19.44 -4.96 7.70
CA ALA A 27 -18.78 -5.92 6.82
C ALA A 27 -19.36 -7.33 7.04
N VAL A 28 -19.56 -8.08 5.95
CA VAL A 28 -20.01 -9.47 6.02
C VAL A 28 -18.80 -10.39 6.16
N GLU A 29 -18.90 -11.35 7.09
CA GLU A 29 -17.97 -12.47 7.22
C GLU A 29 -18.69 -13.80 7.02
N LYS A 30 -18.06 -14.72 6.29
CA LYS A 30 -18.57 -16.09 6.08
C LYS A 30 -17.43 -17.10 6.30
N PRO A 31 -17.72 -18.28 6.87
CA PRO A 31 -16.76 -19.38 6.87
C PRO A 31 -16.65 -19.98 5.46
N LEU A 32 -15.42 -20.27 5.04
CA LEU A 32 -15.11 -21.01 3.82
C LEU A 32 -14.26 -22.23 4.19
N THR A 33 -14.81 -23.42 3.96
CA THR A 33 -14.13 -24.70 4.20
C THR A 33 -13.46 -25.19 2.92
N ILE A 34 -12.14 -25.36 2.96
CA ILE A 34 -11.30 -25.82 1.86
C ILE A 34 -11.14 -27.33 1.97
N ILE A 35 -11.59 -28.06 0.95
CA ILE A 35 -11.45 -29.50 0.80
C ILE A 35 -10.42 -29.75 -0.30
N ILE A 36 -9.38 -30.54 -0.02
CA ILE A 36 -8.32 -30.86 -0.97
C ILE A 36 -8.32 -32.37 -1.21
N ASN A 37 -8.53 -32.80 -2.46
CA ASN A 37 -8.62 -34.22 -2.84
C ASN A 37 -9.53 -35.02 -1.86
N GLU A 38 -10.76 -34.54 -1.65
CA GLU A 38 -11.77 -35.12 -0.73
C GLU A 38 -11.43 -35.08 0.77
N ILE A 39 -10.36 -34.40 1.18
CA ILE A 39 -9.97 -34.25 2.59
C ILE A 39 -10.19 -32.80 3.04
N GLU A 40 -10.95 -32.60 4.11
CA GLU A 40 -11.09 -31.29 4.74
C GLU A 40 -9.73 -30.79 5.24
N PHE A 41 -9.27 -29.68 4.67
CA PHE A 41 -7.94 -29.13 4.93
C PHE A 41 -8.00 -28.02 5.98
N ALA A 42 -8.82 -27.00 5.76
CA ALA A 42 -8.93 -25.84 6.65
C ALA A 42 -10.29 -25.14 6.49
N THR A 43 -10.74 -24.48 7.56
CA THR A 43 -11.83 -23.50 7.47
C THR A 43 -11.31 -22.12 7.82
N ILE A 44 -11.49 -21.18 6.89
CA ILE A 44 -11.08 -19.77 7.04
C ILE A 44 -12.32 -18.89 7.14
N VAL A 45 -12.29 -17.88 8.01
CA VAL A 45 -13.35 -16.87 8.05
C VAL A 45 -12.90 -15.67 7.23
N CYS A 46 -13.68 -15.29 6.21
CA CYS A 46 -13.29 -14.29 5.23
C CYS A 46 -14.48 -13.47 4.71
N SER A 47 -14.17 -12.37 4.01
CA SER A 47 -15.17 -11.64 3.24
C SER A 47 -15.54 -12.42 1.97
N PRO A 48 -16.82 -12.50 1.58
CA PRO A 48 -17.30 -13.36 0.50
C PRO A 48 -17.04 -12.75 -0.89
N THR A 49 -15.78 -12.51 -1.20
CA THR A 49 -15.31 -11.90 -2.45
C THR A 49 -13.94 -12.43 -2.81
N ASP A 50 -13.61 -12.42 -4.10
CA ASP A 50 -12.31 -12.89 -4.61
C ASP A 50 -11.90 -14.26 -4.02
N LEU A 51 -12.90 -15.15 -3.86
CA LEU A 51 -12.74 -16.42 -3.12
C LEU A 51 -11.76 -17.36 -3.83
N ARG A 52 -11.76 -17.35 -5.17
CA ARG A 52 -10.81 -18.13 -5.96
C ARG A 52 -9.37 -17.68 -5.67
N GLU A 53 -9.13 -16.37 -5.68
CA GLU A 53 -7.83 -15.78 -5.38
C GLU A 53 -7.43 -16.02 -3.93
N LEU A 54 -8.37 -15.89 -2.99
CA LEU A 54 -8.13 -16.21 -1.58
C LEU A 54 -7.62 -17.64 -1.42
N VAL A 55 -8.30 -18.63 -2.03
CA VAL A 55 -7.95 -20.05 -1.91
C VAL A 55 -6.59 -20.32 -2.55
N ILE A 56 -6.35 -19.83 -3.78
CA ILE A 56 -5.05 -19.99 -4.43
C ILE A 56 -3.92 -19.37 -3.61
N GLY A 57 -4.09 -18.13 -3.15
CA GLY A 57 -3.09 -17.44 -2.34
C GLY A 57 -2.83 -18.14 -1.01
N PHE A 58 -3.88 -18.63 -0.35
CA PHE A 58 -3.78 -19.38 0.90
C PHE A 58 -2.99 -20.68 0.71
N LEU A 59 -3.31 -21.48 -0.31
CA LEU A 59 -2.61 -22.74 -0.59
C LEU A 59 -1.12 -22.55 -0.89
N VAL A 60 -0.77 -21.48 -1.61
CA VAL A 60 0.64 -21.14 -1.88
C VAL A 60 1.32 -20.64 -0.62
N SER A 61 0.66 -19.77 0.14
CA SER A 61 1.17 -19.25 1.41
C SER A 61 1.44 -20.36 2.44
N GLU A 62 0.62 -21.40 2.49
CA GLU A 62 0.83 -22.56 3.36
C GLU A 62 1.86 -23.57 2.77
N GLY A 63 2.27 -23.39 1.52
CA GLY A 63 3.20 -24.28 0.82
C GLY A 63 2.56 -25.60 0.36
N VAL A 64 1.23 -25.64 0.24
CA VAL A 64 0.49 -26.79 -0.30
C VAL A 64 0.75 -26.90 -1.80
N ILE A 65 0.72 -25.77 -2.50
CA ILE A 65 1.04 -25.66 -3.93
C ILE A 65 2.20 -24.69 -4.15
N PHE A 66 2.99 -24.92 -5.20
CA PHE A 66 4.07 -24.00 -5.60
C PHE A 66 3.76 -23.32 -6.92
N LEU A 67 2.97 -23.98 -7.76
CA LEU A 67 2.60 -23.57 -9.10
C LEU A 67 1.08 -23.63 -9.23
N LEU A 68 0.49 -22.77 -10.07
CA LEU A 68 -0.95 -22.80 -10.32
C LEU A 68 -1.35 -24.11 -11.02
N GLU A 69 -0.43 -24.66 -11.80
CA GLU A 69 -0.53 -25.94 -12.50
C GLU A 69 -0.60 -27.14 -11.55
N ASP A 70 -0.27 -26.97 -10.26
CA ASP A 70 -0.53 -28.02 -9.25
C ASP A 70 -2.03 -28.24 -9.04
N VAL A 71 -2.88 -27.27 -9.38
CA VAL A 71 -4.34 -27.30 -9.22
C VAL A 71 -4.99 -27.83 -10.50
N HIS A 72 -5.60 -29.01 -10.41
CA HIS A 72 -6.38 -29.62 -11.48
C HIS A 72 -7.76 -28.97 -11.64
N SER A 73 -8.50 -28.81 -10.55
CA SER A 73 -9.79 -28.11 -10.53
C SER A 73 -9.98 -27.36 -9.21
N LEU A 74 -10.79 -26.30 -9.27
CA LEU A 74 -11.19 -25.50 -8.11
C LEU A 74 -12.64 -25.08 -8.32
N ASP A 75 -13.52 -25.63 -7.49
CA ASP A 75 -14.97 -25.48 -7.57
C ASP A 75 -15.49 -24.88 -6.25
N ILE A 76 -16.16 -23.73 -6.33
CA ILE A 76 -16.63 -22.97 -5.16
C ILE A 76 -18.14 -23.14 -5.04
N ASP A 77 -18.60 -23.65 -3.89
CA ASP A 77 -19.99 -23.67 -3.46
C ASP A 77 -20.19 -22.55 -2.43
N GLU A 78 -20.53 -21.36 -2.93
CA GLU A 78 -20.69 -20.16 -2.10
C GLU A 78 -21.88 -20.25 -1.13
N GLU A 79 -22.96 -20.97 -1.51
CA GLU A 79 -24.14 -21.14 -0.67
C GLU A 79 -23.82 -21.98 0.58
N ARG A 80 -23.06 -23.06 0.39
CA ARG A 80 -22.68 -23.95 1.48
C ARG A 80 -21.39 -23.52 2.19
N GLY A 81 -20.64 -22.59 1.61
CA GLY A 81 -19.35 -22.14 2.15
C GLY A 81 -18.24 -23.18 2.00
N PHE A 82 -18.25 -23.94 0.89
CA PHE A 82 -17.21 -24.92 0.60
C PHE A 82 -16.45 -24.57 -0.68
N VAL A 83 -15.19 -24.97 -0.72
CA VAL A 83 -14.39 -24.99 -1.95
C VAL A 83 -13.70 -26.34 -2.07
N TYR A 84 -13.88 -26.96 -3.22
CA TYR A 84 -13.31 -28.26 -3.57
C TYR A 84 -12.11 -28.01 -4.49
N VAL A 85 -10.93 -28.44 -4.04
CA VAL A 85 -9.67 -28.28 -4.76
C VAL A 85 -9.12 -29.67 -5.08
N ASN A 86 -8.99 -29.97 -6.36
CA ASN A 86 -8.30 -31.16 -6.82
C ASN A 86 -6.88 -30.80 -7.23
N LEU A 87 -5.89 -31.46 -6.66
CA LEU A 87 -4.47 -31.26 -6.96
C LEU A 87 -3.92 -32.42 -7.79
N ASN A 88 -2.95 -32.12 -8.66
CA ASN A 88 -2.23 -33.11 -9.47
C ASN A 88 -1.23 -33.96 -8.65
N LYS A 89 -1.22 -33.81 -7.33
CA LYS A 89 -0.30 -34.47 -6.40
C LYS A 89 -1.04 -34.88 -5.13
N PRO A 90 -0.54 -35.91 -4.41
CA PRO A 90 -1.12 -36.29 -3.12
C PRO A 90 -1.07 -35.12 -2.14
N VAL A 91 -2.09 -35.06 -1.28
CA VAL A 91 -2.17 -34.04 -0.22
C VAL A 91 -0.99 -34.25 0.74
N PRO A 92 -0.27 -33.18 1.13
CA PRO A 92 0.74 -33.26 2.18
C PRO A 92 0.15 -33.90 3.45
N ASP A 93 0.94 -34.70 4.18
CA ASP A 93 0.48 -35.51 5.33
C ASP A 93 -0.44 -34.72 6.29
N PRO A 94 -1.72 -35.14 6.45
CA PRO A 94 -2.70 -34.47 7.32
C PRO A 94 -2.25 -34.28 8.77
N SER A 95 -1.31 -35.09 9.26
CA SER A 95 -0.75 -34.97 10.62
C SER A 95 -0.15 -33.59 10.92
N HIS A 96 0.25 -32.85 9.88
CA HIS A 96 0.76 -31.48 9.96
C HIS A 96 -0.32 -30.39 9.80
N TYR A 97 -1.56 -30.74 9.41
CA TYR A 97 -2.57 -29.76 8.95
C TYR A 97 -3.99 -29.95 9.53
N THR A 98 -4.32 -31.08 10.17
CA THR A 98 -5.72 -31.40 10.55
C THR A 98 -6.40 -30.40 11.49
N LYS A 99 -7.63 -30.02 11.10
CA LYS A 99 -8.66 -29.26 11.85
C LYS A 99 -8.26 -27.86 12.31
N ARG A 100 -7.88 -27.00 11.36
CA ARG A 100 -7.61 -25.57 11.63
C ARG A 100 -8.88 -24.73 11.39
N LEU A 101 -9.41 -24.15 12.48
CA LEU A 101 -10.26 -22.96 12.41
C LEU A 101 -9.33 -21.75 12.43
N ILE A 102 -9.09 -21.13 11.27
CA ILE A 102 -8.25 -19.94 11.17
C ILE A 102 -9.15 -18.72 11.32
N GLY A 103 -9.18 -18.18 12.55
CA GLY A 103 -9.93 -16.97 12.86
C GLY A 103 -9.32 -15.73 12.21
N SER A 104 -10.18 -14.79 11.84
CA SER A 104 -9.84 -13.53 11.13
C SER A 104 -8.77 -12.67 11.86
N CYS A 105 -8.73 -12.72 13.20
CA CYS A 105 -7.92 -11.79 14.00
C CYS A 105 -6.65 -12.34 14.68
N CYS A 106 -6.59 -13.59 15.19
CA CYS A 106 -5.50 -14.01 16.09
C CYS A 106 -5.22 -15.54 16.15
N GLY A 107 -3.95 -15.94 15.97
CA GLY A 107 -3.12 -16.38 17.12
C GLY A 107 -2.98 -17.87 17.50
N LYS A 108 -3.53 -18.83 16.76
CA LYS A 108 -3.33 -20.28 17.02
C LYS A 108 -2.45 -21.01 16.01
N SER A 109 -1.47 -20.31 15.46
CA SER A 109 -0.49 -20.83 14.51
C SER A 109 0.84 -21.23 15.17
N ARG A 110 0.90 -21.35 16.50
CA ARG A 110 2.12 -21.81 17.18
C ARG A 110 2.33 -23.30 16.89
N GLN A 111 2.96 -23.68 15.77
CA GLN A 111 3.92 -24.80 15.68
C GLN A 111 4.48 -25.18 14.29
N PHE A 112 4.03 -24.63 13.15
CA PHE A 112 4.53 -25.11 11.83
C PHE A 112 5.43 -24.14 11.06
N TYR A 113 5.84 -23.03 11.68
CA TYR A 113 6.60 -21.92 11.08
C TYR A 113 8.01 -22.23 10.56
N PHE A 114 8.54 -23.44 10.70
CA PHE A 114 9.96 -23.68 10.43
C PHE A 114 10.26 -24.62 9.24
N HIS A 115 9.36 -25.54 8.85
CA HIS A 115 9.76 -26.54 7.85
C HIS A 115 9.50 -26.11 6.38
N ASN A 116 8.35 -25.48 6.09
CA ASN A 116 8.01 -25.02 4.73
C ASN A 116 8.53 -23.62 4.42
N ASP A 117 8.61 -22.74 5.43
CA ASP A 117 9.04 -21.35 5.24
C ASP A 117 10.52 -21.27 4.84
N LEU A 118 11.39 -22.10 5.42
CA LEU A 118 12.81 -22.20 5.01
C LEU A 118 12.99 -22.62 3.54
N LYS A 119 12.02 -23.34 2.96
CA LYS A 119 12.08 -23.80 1.56
C LYS A 119 11.51 -22.78 0.58
N THR A 120 10.66 -21.86 1.03
CA THR A 120 9.84 -21.00 0.15
C THR A 120 10.10 -19.51 0.31
N ALA A 121 10.41 -19.05 1.53
CA ALA A 121 10.80 -17.66 1.75
C ALA A 121 12.19 -17.45 1.15
N LYS A 122 12.26 -16.68 0.07
CA LYS A 122 13.52 -16.27 -0.55
C LYS A 122 13.86 -14.87 -0.06
N THR A 123 15.15 -14.61 0.13
CA THR A 123 15.65 -13.25 0.38
C THR A 123 15.22 -12.36 -0.78
N ALA A 124 14.66 -11.19 -0.46
CA ALA A 124 14.22 -10.27 -1.49
C ALA A 124 15.44 -9.78 -2.28
N THR A 125 15.41 -9.97 -3.61
CA THR A 125 16.46 -9.49 -4.53
C THR A 125 16.05 -8.20 -5.26
N SER A 126 15.08 -7.47 -4.68
CA SER A 126 14.54 -6.25 -5.26
C SER A 126 15.57 -5.12 -5.22
N SER A 127 15.73 -4.44 -6.35
CA SER A 127 16.51 -3.21 -6.48
C SER A 127 15.65 -1.95 -6.39
N SER A 128 14.34 -2.10 -6.14
CA SER A 128 13.42 -0.97 -6.01
C SER A 128 13.80 -0.09 -4.82
N SER A 129 13.80 1.23 -5.01
CA SER A 129 13.86 2.22 -3.95
C SER A 129 12.63 3.14 -4.00
N LEU A 130 12.33 3.79 -2.88
CA LEU A 130 11.26 4.77 -2.77
C LEU A 130 11.78 6.05 -2.14
N SER A 131 11.23 7.19 -2.57
CA SER A 131 11.34 8.43 -1.81
C SER A 131 10.36 8.47 -0.63
N PRO A 132 10.66 9.22 0.44
CA PRO A 132 9.72 9.43 1.53
C PRO A 132 8.34 9.90 1.06
N GLN A 133 8.29 10.79 0.06
CA GLN A 133 7.05 11.30 -0.53
C GLN A 133 6.25 10.18 -1.21
N GLN A 134 6.91 9.29 -1.96
CA GLN A 134 6.23 8.15 -2.58
C GLN A 134 5.63 7.21 -1.53
N CYS A 135 6.34 6.96 -0.42
CA CYS A 135 5.82 6.16 0.68
C CYS A 135 4.51 6.74 1.24
N LEU A 136 4.46 8.06 1.44
CA LEU A 136 3.27 8.76 1.93
C LEU A 136 2.11 8.70 0.93
N VAL A 137 2.37 9.04 -0.34
CA VAL A 137 1.35 9.05 -1.41
C VAL A 137 0.74 7.67 -1.61
N LEU A 138 1.54 6.60 -1.63
CA LEU A 138 1.02 5.25 -1.81
C LEU A 138 0.08 4.81 -0.68
N MET A 139 0.36 5.22 0.55
CA MET A 139 -0.50 4.91 1.70
C MET A 139 -1.77 5.75 1.72
N GLU A 140 -1.68 7.01 1.33
CA GLU A 140 -2.85 7.87 1.15
C GLU A 140 -3.77 7.29 0.07
N LYS A 141 -3.21 6.89 -1.08
CA LYS A 141 -3.94 6.20 -2.14
C LYS A 141 -4.64 4.95 -1.62
N LEU A 142 -3.94 4.09 -0.86
CA LEU A 142 -4.54 2.89 -0.26
C LEU A 142 -5.74 3.22 0.64
N GLN A 143 -5.64 4.27 1.45
CA GLN A 143 -6.71 4.69 2.33
C GLN A 143 -7.90 5.23 1.53
N SER A 144 -7.65 6.12 0.56
CA SER A 144 -8.70 6.71 -0.29
C SER A 144 -9.44 5.72 -1.19
N GLN A 145 -8.83 4.59 -1.53
CA GLN A 145 -9.43 3.58 -2.41
C GLN A 145 -10.29 2.56 -1.67
N SER A 146 -10.37 2.61 -0.33
CA SER A 146 -11.11 1.62 0.44
C SER A 146 -12.50 2.10 0.86
N ALA A 147 -13.40 2.21 -0.12
CA ALA A 147 -14.80 2.59 0.13
C ALA A 147 -15.46 1.72 1.22
N LEU A 148 -15.19 0.42 1.24
CA LEU A 148 -15.76 -0.47 2.27
C LEU A 148 -15.18 -0.20 3.66
N PHE A 149 -13.88 0.09 3.78
CA PHE A 149 -13.31 0.47 5.06
C PHE A 149 -13.89 1.79 5.56
N ASP A 150 -14.11 2.76 4.67
CA ASP A 150 -14.70 4.04 5.03
C ASP A 150 -16.15 3.89 5.52
N ARG A 151 -16.91 2.97 4.92
CA ARG A 151 -18.31 2.71 5.30
C ARG A 151 -18.44 1.83 6.55
N THR A 152 -17.59 0.83 6.72
CA THR A 152 -17.77 -0.21 7.75
C THR A 152 -16.71 -0.22 8.85
N GLY A 153 -15.52 0.33 8.60
CA GLY A 153 -14.33 0.18 9.46
C GLY A 153 -13.86 -1.27 9.66
N GLY A 154 -14.51 -2.26 9.03
CA GLY A 154 -14.43 -3.66 9.40
C GLY A 154 -13.46 -4.51 8.57
N VAL A 155 -12.67 -3.89 7.68
CA VAL A 155 -11.79 -4.62 6.74
C VAL A 155 -10.34 -4.15 6.76
N HIS A 156 -9.45 -5.05 6.38
CA HIS A 156 -8.07 -4.75 6.06
C HIS A 156 -7.87 -4.64 4.55
N ASN A 157 -6.92 -3.78 4.15
CA ASN A 157 -6.58 -3.53 2.76
C ASN A 157 -5.11 -3.85 2.52
N ALA A 158 -4.85 -4.52 1.41
CA ALA A 158 -3.51 -4.79 0.90
C ALA A 158 -3.44 -4.32 -0.55
N ALA A 159 -2.31 -3.73 -0.93
CA ALA A 159 -2.07 -3.28 -2.29
C ALA A 159 -0.68 -3.66 -2.78
N LEU A 160 -0.63 -4.04 -4.06
CA LEU A 160 0.61 -4.18 -4.80
C LEU A 160 0.82 -2.90 -5.60
N CYS A 161 1.97 -2.26 -5.40
CA CYS A 161 2.26 -0.96 -5.96
C CYS A 161 3.56 -0.97 -6.77
N THR A 162 3.63 -0.08 -7.74
CA THR A 162 4.89 0.44 -8.25
C THR A 162 5.39 1.55 -7.32
N SER A 163 6.46 2.24 -7.69
CA SER A 163 6.93 3.42 -6.95
C SER A 163 5.98 4.62 -7.00
N GLU A 164 5.04 4.64 -7.95
CA GLU A 164 4.20 5.81 -8.23
C GLU A 164 2.71 5.52 -8.06
N ASP A 165 2.29 4.28 -8.34
CA ASP A 165 0.88 3.95 -8.37
C ASP A 165 0.54 2.54 -7.87
N ILE A 166 -0.72 2.41 -7.47
CA ILE A 166 -1.34 1.16 -7.06
C ILE A 166 -1.69 0.36 -8.32
N LEU A 167 -1.18 -0.86 -8.42
CA LEU A 167 -1.53 -1.79 -9.50
C LEU A 167 -2.81 -2.57 -9.18
N LEU A 168 -2.97 -2.90 -7.91
CA LEU A 168 -3.99 -3.84 -7.45
C LEU A 168 -4.23 -3.60 -5.96
N THR A 169 -5.50 -3.60 -5.56
CA THR A 169 -5.92 -3.65 -4.16
C THR A 169 -6.77 -4.89 -3.90
N ARG A 170 -6.68 -5.43 -2.69
CA ARG A 170 -7.60 -6.45 -2.16
C ARG A 170 -7.92 -6.17 -0.71
N SER A 171 -9.13 -6.53 -0.32
CA SER A 171 -9.62 -6.31 1.04
C SER A 171 -10.27 -7.57 1.59
N ASP A 172 -10.20 -7.70 2.90
CA ASP A 172 -10.85 -8.76 3.65
C ASP A 172 -10.97 -8.35 5.11
N ILE A 173 -11.97 -8.87 5.82
CA ILE A 173 -12.04 -8.76 7.29
C ILE A 173 -10.75 -9.25 7.97
N GLY A 174 -10.10 -10.25 7.38
CA GLY A 174 -8.86 -10.86 7.85
C GLY A 174 -7.65 -10.27 7.15
N ARG A 175 -6.71 -9.75 7.95
CA ARG A 175 -5.48 -9.12 7.41
C ARG A 175 -4.60 -10.10 6.60
N HIS A 176 -4.60 -11.39 6.95
CA HIS A 176 -3.88 -12.44 6.21
C HIS A 176 -4.58 -12.77 4.90
N ASN A 177 -5.91 -12.91 4.95
CA ASN A 177 -6.76 -13.17 3.78
C ASN A 177 -6.63 -12.05 2.74
N ALA A 178 -6.52 -10.79 3.17
CA ALA A 178 -6.30 -9.67 2.24
C ALA A 178 -4.99 -9.84 1.45
N LEU A 179 -3.91 -10.31 2.09
CA LEU A 179 -2.64 -10.64 1.41
C LEU A 179 -2.79 -11.88 0.52
N ASP A 180 -3.50 -12.91 0.98
CA ASP A 180 -3.72 -14.13 0.21
C ASP A 180 -4.53 -13.85 -1.06
N LYS A 181 -5.61 -13.05 -0.97
CA LYS A 181 -6.36 -12.54 -2.14
C LYS A 181 -5.45 -11.76 -3.08
N LEU A 182 -4.65 -10.84 -2.54
CA LEU A 182 -3.72 -10.03 -3.34
C LEU A 182 -2.75 -10.93 -4.12
N TYR A 183 -2.15 -11.89 -3.43
CA TYR A 183 -1.16 -12.77 -4.04
C TYR A 183 -1.78 -13.77 -5.01
N GLY A 184 -2.91 -14.38 -4.65
CA GLY A 184 -3.66 -15.27 -5.52
C GLY A 184 -4.07 -14.58 -6.82
N TYR A 185 -4.51 -13.31 -6.76
CA TYR A 185 -4.79 -12.53 -7.96
C TYR A 185 -3.54 -12.34 -8.82
N CYS A 186 -2.39 -12.06 -8.21
CA CYS A 186 -1.13 -11.93 -8.94
C CYS A 186 -0.73 -13.23 -9.64
N LEU A 187 -0.95 -14.38 -9.01
CA LEU A 187 -0.64 -15.69 -9.59
C LEU A 187 -1.59 -16.05 -10.73
N VAL A 188 -2.89 -15.90 -10.53
CA VAL A 188 -3.92 -16.16 -11.55
C VAL A 188 -3.70 -15.31 -12.79
N ASN A 189 -3.37 -14.02 -12.60
CA ASN A 189 -3.18 -13.06 -13.69
C ASN A 189 -1.72 -12.93 -14.15
N LYS A 190 -0.81 -13.77 -13.62
CA LYS A 190 0.63 -13.75 -13.95
C LYS A 190 1.27 -12.36 -13.81
N ILE A 191 0.86 -11.60 -12.80
CA ILE A 191 1.37 -10.26 -12.52
C ILE A 191 2.78 -10.36 -11.97
N ASN A 192 3.70 -9.60 -12.56
CA ASN A 192 5.07 -9.55 -12.08
C ASN A 192 5.18 -8.71 -10.79
N VAL A 193 5.49 -9.41 -9.71
CA VAL A 193 5.68 -8.90 -8.34
C VAL A 193 7.09 -8.37 -8.07
N ARG A 194 8.05 -8.60 -8.97
CA ARG A 194 9.43 -8.11 -8.82
C ARG A 194 9.46 -6.58 -8.87
N ASN A 195 10.29 -6.00 -8.01
CA ASN A 195 10.45 -4.55 -7.86
C ASN A 195 9.13 -3.83 -7.53
N LYS A 196 8.15 -4.56 -6.95
CA LYS A 196 6.91 -3.99 -6.44
C LYS A 196 7.00 -3.78 -4.93
N VAL A 197 6.11 -2.95 -4.45
CA VAL A 197 5.97 -2.54 -3.06
C VAL A 197 4.65 -3.08 -2.55
N LEU A 198 4.67 -3.68 -1.37
CA LEU A 198 3.43 -4.06 -0.67
C LEU A 198 3.02 -2.93 0.27
N VAL A 199 1.80 -2.44 0.15
CA VAL A 199 1.22 -1.42 1.04
C VAL A 199 0.05 -2.03 1.78
N PHE A 200 0.01 -1.87 3.10
CA PHE A 200 -0.89 -2.64 3.95
C PHE A 200 -1.47 -1.81 5.10
N SER A 201 -2.77 -1.95 5.35
CA SER A 201 -3.45 -1.21 6.43
C SER A 201 -3.25 -1.83 7.82
N GLY A 202 -2.97 -3.13 7.90
CA GLY A 202 -2.83 -3.87 9.15
C GLY A 202 -1.43 -3.81 9.78
N ARG A 203 -1.28 -4.40 10.96
CA ARG A 203 0.01 -4.59 11.66
C ARG A 203 0.94 -5.52 10.89
N LEU A 204 2.23 -5.17 10.85
CA LEU A 204 3.27 -6.07 10.35
C LEU A 204 3.61 -7.10 11.44
N SER A 205 3.01 -8.29 11.34
CA SER A 205 3.44 -9.46 12.09
C SER A 205 4.50 -10.23 11.32
N SER A 206 5.19 -11.16 12.00
CA SER A 206 6.11 -12.09 11.35
C SER A 206 5.42 -12.90 10.24
N GLU A 207 4.17 -13.29 10.45
CA GLU A 207 3.36 -14.04 9.47
C GLU A 207 3.09 -13.23 8.19
N ILE A 208 2.73 -11.94 8.35
CA ILE A 208 2.54 -11.02 7.22
C ILE A 208 3.84 -10.81 6.46
N LEU A 209 4.94 -10.69 7.18
CA LEU A 209 6.25 -10.50 6.57
C LEU A 209 6.74 -11.75 5.83
N THR A 210 6.50 -12.95 6.38
CA THR A 210 6.75 -14.22 5.67
C THR A 210 5.94 -14.29 4.38
N LYS A 211 4.65 -13.91 4.39
CA LYS A 211 3.84 -13.83 3.17
C LYS A 211 4.41 -12.81 2.19
N ALA A 212 4.82 -11.62 2.64
CA ALA A 212 5.47 -10.63 1.80
C ALA A 212 6.75 -11.18 1.14
N ALA A 213 7.55 -11.96 1.86
CA ALA A 213 8.72 -12.61 1.31
C ALA A 213 8.37 -13.68 0.25
N LYS A 214 7.31 -14.46 0.48
CA LYS A 214 6.79 -15.44 -0.51
C LYS A 214 6.23 -14.77 -1.75
N ILE A 215 5.59 -13.61 -1.60
CA ILE A 215 5.19 -12.75 -2.73
C ILE A 215 6.42 -12.25 -3.48
N GLY A 216 7.56 -12.06 -2.81
CA GLY A 216 8.81 -11.62 -3.42
C GLY A 216 8.97 -10.10 -3.51
N VAL A 217 8.26 -9.34 -2.67
CA VAL A 217 8.43 -7.89 -2.56
C VAL A 217 9.64 -7.55 -1.68
N GLY A 218 10.35 -6.47 -2.02
CA GLY A 218 11.50 -5.98 -1.24
C GLY A 218 11.19 -4.84 -0.28
N ILE A 219 10.02 -4.21 -0.40
CA ILE A 219 9.59 -3.11 0.45
C ILE A 219 8.15 -3.36 0.90
N VAL A 220 7.92 -3.24 2.21
CA VAL A 220 6.60 -3.33 2.82
C VAL A 220 6.30 -2.06 3.61
N LEU A 221 5.23 -1.37 3.25
CA LEU A 221 4.72 -0.17 3.90
C LEU A 221 3.48 -0.51 4.73
N SER A 222 3.46 -0.11 5.99
CA SER A 222 2.33 -0.33 6.88
C SER A 222 1.93 0.91 7.66
N LYS A 223 0.61 1.10 7.81
CA LYS A 223 0.02 2.12 8.69
C LYS A 223 0.32 1.87 10.18
N SER A 224 0.63 0.63 10.55
CA SER A 224 0.72 0.16 11.93
C SER A 224 2.15 -0.24 12.33
N ALA A 225 2.34 -0.55 13.62
CA ALA A 225 3.63 -0.95 14.19
C ALA A 225 4.04 -2.38 13.81
N PRO A 226 5.33 -2.65 13.58
CA PRO A 226 5.88 -4.01 13.60
C PRO A 226 6.16 -4.51 15.04
N THR A 227 6.36 -5.82 15.21
CA THR A 227 6.88 -6.42 16.45
C THR A 227 8.39 -6.66 16.39
N ASP A 228 9.02 -6.93 17.53
CA ASP A 228 10.46 -7.25 17.61
C ASP A 228 10.86 -8.43 16.71
N LEU A 229 10.06 -9.51 16.70
CA LEU A 229 10.27 -10.66 15.82
C LEU A 229 10.15 -10.27 14.34
N THR A 230 9.20 -9.39 14.02
CA THR A 230 9.00 -8.91 12.64
C THR A 230 10.22 -8.13 12.16
N ILE A 231 10.80 -7.28 13.00
CA ILE A 231 12.00 -6.50 12.65
C ILE A 231 13.19 -7.42 12.38
N ARG A 232 13.44 -8.41 13.25
CA ARG A 232 14.50 -9.40 13.04
C ARG A 232 14.31 -10.17 11.73
N LEU A 233 13.10 -10.65 11.50
CA LEU A 233 12.77 -11.38 10.27
C LEU A 233 12.93 -10.51 9.02
N ALA A 234 12.64 -9.20 9.10
CA ALA A 234 12.81 -8.28 7.98
C ALA A 234 14.28 -8.06 7.64
N GLN A 235 15.16 -8.05 8.65
CA GLN A 235 16.60 -8.05 8.45
C GLN A 235 17.04 -9.30 7.70
N ASP A 236 16.66 -10.48 8.19
CA ASP A 236 17.06 -11.77 7.64
C ASP A 236 16.55 -12.00 6.21
N LEU A 237 15.32 -11.57 5.90
CA LEU A 237 14.68 -11.74 4.60
C LEU A 237 15.03 -10.65 3.58
N ASN A 238 15.89 -9.69 3.95
CA ASN A 238 16.27 -8.54 3.11
C ASN A 238 15.07 -7.64 2.71
N ILE A 239 14.08 -7.48 3.60
CA ILE A 239 12.86 -6.69 3.33
C ILE A 239 12.94 -5.36 4.07
N THR A 240 12.77 -4.25 3.36
CA THR A 240 12.61 -2.92 3.96
C THR A 240 11.22 -2.80 4.57
N ALA A 241 11.14 -2.81 5.90
CA ALA A 241 9.89 -2.69 6.65
C ALA A 241 9.71 -1.25 7.14
N VAL A 242 8.64 -0.60 6.66
CA VAL A 242 8.24 0.74 7.07
C VAL A 242 6.92 0.67 7.83
N GLY A 243 6.90 1.22 9.03
CA GLY A 243 5.73 1.19 9.92
C GLY A 243 5.34 2.59 10.40
N PHE A 244 4.19 2.66 11.08
CA PHE A 244 3.59 3.93 11.54
C PHE A 244 3.43 4.97 10.43
N LEU A 245 3.18 4.52 9.21
CA LEU A 245 3.09 5.43 8.07
C LEU A 245 1.71 6.12 8.06
N ARG A 246 1.66 7.32 8.64
CA ARG A 246 0.48 8.17 8.84
C ARG A 246 0.91 9.60 9.19
N ASN A 247 0.02 10.57 9.02
CA ASN A 247 0.23 11.95 9.43
C ASN A 247 1.59 12.51 8.93
N GLU A 248 1.89 12.30 7.65
CA GLU A 248 3.15 12.75 7.00
C GLU A 248 4.44 12.22 7.63
N SER A 249 4.36 11.14 8.42
CA SER A 249 5.49 10.54 9.13
C SER A 249 5.51 9.03 8.97
N PHE A 250 6.69 8.43 9.15
CA PHE A 250 6.88 6.98 9.23
C PHE A 250 8.23 6.63 9.86
N ASN A 251 8.36 5.37 10.27
CA ASN A 251 9.62 4.82 10.79
C ASN A 251 10.10 3.69 9.88
N VAL A 252 11.39 3.70 9.55
CA VAL A 252 12.03 2.60 8.82
C VAL A 252 12.71 1.67 9.82
N TYR A 253 12.35 0.39 9.81
CA TYR A 253 12.78 -0.59 10.81
C TYR A 253 13.87 -1.55 10.30
N SER A 254 13.99 -1.70 8.98
CA SER A 254 14.99 -2.55 8.35
C SER A 254 15.36 -2.02 6.97
N HIS A 255 16.59 -2.31 6.53
CA HIS A 255 17.09 -2.01 5.18
C HIS A 255 16.76 -0.58 4.70
N PRO A 256 17.16 0.47 5.46
CA PRO A 256 16.79 1.85 5.18
C PRO A 256 17.39 2.41 3.89
N GLU A 257 18.42 1.77 3.35
CA GLU A 257 19.08 2.15 2.09
C GLU A 257 18.14 2.13 0.88
N ARG A 258 16.99 1.44 0.95
CA ARG A 258 15.96 1.48 -0.09
C ARG A 258 15.01 2.69 0.01
N ILE A 259 15.06 3.45 1.11
CA ILE A 259 14.30 4.70 1.25
C ILE A 259 15.25 5.87 0.98
N VAL A 260 15.27 6.32 -0.27
CA VAL A 260 16.24 7.30 -0.74
C VAL A 260 15.54 8.64 -0.93
N LYS A 261 16.01 9.67 -0.23
CA LYS A 261 15.59 11.04 -0.54
C LYS A 261 16.08 11.35 -1.94
N ASN A 262 15.18 11.55 -2.90
CA ASN A 262 15.53 11.94 -4.26
C ASN A 262 16.46 13.16 -4.18
N SER A 263 17.75 12.95 -4.43
CA SER A 263 18.72 14.03 -4.66
C SER A 263 18.65 14.53 -6.11
N LYS A 264 17.72 13.97 -6.89
CA LYS A 264 17.45 14.33 -8.28
C LYS A 264 15.95 14.21 -8.51
N GLY A 265 15.30 15.36 -8.53
CA GLY A 265 13.92 15.54 -8.90
C GLY A 265 13.78 16.97 -9.34
N GLY A 266 14.38 17.29 -10.50
CA GLY A 266 13.95 18.45 -11.26
C GLY A 266 12.44 18.35 -11.35
N VAL A 267 11.78 19.34 -10.76
CA VAL A 267 10.33 19.44 -10.73
C VAL A 267 9.91 19.50 -12.19
N SER A 268 9.39 18.40 -12.73
CA SER A 268 8.47 18.52 -13.85
C SER A 268 7.31 19.33 -13.28
N MET A 269 7.21 20.59 -13.69
CA MET A 269 6.11 21.48 -13.35
C MET A 269 4.80 20.78 -13.71
N GLY A 270 4.20 20.08 -12.74
CA GLY A 270 2.79 19.80 -12.77
C GLY A 270 2.10 21.15 -12.67
N LYS A 271 1.26 21.48 -13.67
CA LYS A 271 0.40 22.67 -13.63
C LYS A 271 -0.31 22.70 -12.29
N CYS A 272 -0.05 23.73 -11.50
CA CYS A 272 -0.77 23.95 -10.25
C CYS A 272 -2.18 24.47 -10.60
N ASN A 273 -3.22 23.84 -10.06
CA ASN A 273 -4.62 24.28 -10.19
C ASN A 273 -4.99 25.40 -9.21
N ILE A 274 -4.00 26.14 -8.71
CA ILE A 274 -4.19 27.25 -7.76
C ILE A 274 -3.58 28.49 -8.39
N ASP A 275 -4.43 29.45 -8.70
CA ASP A 275 -4.02 30.77 -9.18
C ASP A 275 -3.40 31.57 -8.02
N HIS A 276 -2.18 32.06 -8.24
CA HIS A 276 -1.48 32.89 -7.27
C HIS A 276 -1.87 34.36 -7.45
N SER A 277 -2.30 35.01 -6.36
CA SER A 277 -2.55 36.44 -6.35
C SER A 277 -1.25 37.23 -6.45
N LEU A 278 -1.32 38.43 -7.02
CA LEU A 278 -0.17 39.33 -7.17
C LEU A 278 0.53 39.63 -5.83
N ASP A 279 -0.24 39.79 -4.75
CA ASP A 279 0.28 39.98 -3.40
C ASP A 279 1.02 38.75 -2.87
N SER A 280 0.54 37.53 -3.19
CA SER A 280 1.21 36.28 -2.80
C SER A 280 2.56 36.12 -3.50
N VAL A 281 2.67 36.51 -4.78
CA VAL A 281 3.94 36.48 -5.50
C VAL A 281 4.91 37.54 -4.98
N ARG A 282 4.44 38.74 -4.63
CA ARG A 282 5.27 39.78 -3.99
C ARG A 282 5.82 39.34 -2.65
N GLU A 283 4.98 38.80 -1.77
CA GLU A 283 5.42 38.27 -0.48
C GLU A 283 6.48 37.17 -0.67
N LYS A 284 6.28 36.32 -1.69
CA LYS A 284 7.24 35.28 -2.01
C LYS A 284 8.57 35.83 -2.52
N LEU A 285 8.55 36.81 -3.42
CA LEU A 285 9.74 37.48 -3.95
C LEU A 285 10.57 38.10 -2.81
N GLU A 286 9.91 38.85 -1.90
CA GLU A 286 10.55 39.44 -0.73
C GLU A 286 11.15 38.37 0.20
N SER A 287 10.46 37.25 0.41
CA SER A 287 10.97 36.14 1.23
C SER A 287 12.27 35.52 0.70
N GLN A 288 12.57 35.69 -0.59
CA GLN A 288 13.74 35.12 -1.25
C GLN A 288 14.82 36.17 -1.56
N ARG A 289 14.61 37.44 -1.22
CA ARG A 289 15.47 38.57 -1.63
C ARG A 289 16.95 38.33 -1.37
N SER A 290 17.31 37.82 -0.18
CA SER A 290 18.70 37.60 0.23
C SER A 290 19.43 36.51 -0.57
N TYR A 291 18.70 35.70 -1.34
CA TYR A 291 19.24 34.56 -2.08
C TYR A 291 19.26 34.80 -3.59
N LEU A 292 18.52 35.79 -4.08
CA LEU A 292 18.39 36.11 -5.49
C LEU A 292 19.51 37.06 -5.95
N PRO A 293 20.07 36.85 -7.15
CA PRO A 293 20.85 37.87 -7.83
C PRO A 293 20.07 39.19 -7.98
N ASP A 294 20.77 40.32 -7.95
CA ASP A 294 20.15 41.65 -7.99
C ASP A 294 19.40 41.92 -9.29
N ASP A 295 19.94 41.46 -10.42
CA ASP A 295 19.32 41.54 -11.74
C ASP A 295 18.01 40.75 -11.81
N VAL A 296 17.99 39.51 -11.32
CA VAL A 296 16.79 38.66 -11.30
C VAL A 296 15.70 39.26 -10.41
N TYR A 297 16.08 39.83 -9.26
CA TYR A 297 15.14 40.47 -8.36
C TYR A 297 14.51 41.73 -8.97
N GLN A 298 15.32 42.61 -9.57
CA GLN A 298 14.82 43.82 -10.22
C GLN A 298 13.87 43.48 -11.38
N HIS A 299 14.24 42.51 -12.22
CA HIS A 299 13.38 42.04 -13.31
C HIS A 299 12.04 41.50 -12.81
N SER A 300 12.06 40.71 -11.72
CA SER A 300 10.85 40.19 -11.08
C SER A 300 9.95 41.31 -10.54
N GLN A 301 10.53 42.38 -9.97
CA GLN A 301 9.77 43.55 -9.53
C GLN A 301 9.15 44.31 -10.70
N THR A 302 9.85 44.43 -11.84
CA THR A 302 9.31 45.03 -13.07
C THR A 302 8.09 44.26 -13.56
N ILE A 303 8.19 42.93 -13.68
CA ILE A 303 7.07 42.07 -14.08
C ILE A 303 5.86 42.30 -13.17
N LEU A 304 6.06 42.34 -11.84
CA LEU A 304 4.98 42.54 -10.87
C LEU A 304 4.45 43.99 -10.80
N GLY A 305 5.13 44.95 -11.43
CA GLY A 305 4.72 46.35 -11.55
C GLY A 305 3.83 46.62 -12.77
N GLU A 306 3.85 45.73 -13.76
CA GLU A 306 3.21 45.93 -15.07
C GLU A 306 1.90 45.14 -15.26
N ASN A 307 1.26 44.68 -14.16
CA ASN A 307 0.03 43.87 -14.16
C ASN A 307 0.13 42.60 -15.05
N PRO A 308 0.95 41.62 -14.64
CA PRO A 308 1.19 40.41 -15.42
C PRO A 308 -0.05 39.50 -15.45
N ASP A 309 -0.14 38.67 -16.49
CA ASP A 309 -1.23 37.68 -16.61
C ASP A 309 -1.10 36.56 -15.56
N GLN A 310 -2.17 35.78 -15.40
CA GLN A 310 -2.22 34.72 -14.38
C GLN A 310 -1.16 33.63 -14.64
N THR A 311 -0.82 33.39 -15.90
CA THR A 311 0.21 32.43 -16.31
C THR A 311 1.57 32.85 -15.78
N THR A 312 1.93 34.11 -16.00
CA THR A 312 3.20 34.71 -15.57
C THR A 312 3.29 34.78 -14.06
N LEU A 313 2.20 35.10 -13.36
CA LEU A 313 2.14 35.06 -11.90
C LEU A 313 2.41 33.66 -11.35
N ASN A 314 1.77 32.64 -11.91
CA ASN A 314 1.94 31.26 -11.48
C ASN A 314 3.37 30.76 -11.75
N GLU A 315 3.91 31.06 -12.93
CA GLU A 315 5.27 30.66 -13.31
C GLU A 315 6.33 31.36 -12.45
N LEU A 316 6.21 32.67 -12.25
CA LEU A 316 7.13 33.43 -11.40
C LEU A 316 7.09 32.93 -9.95
N PHE A 317 5.90 32.69 -9.39
CA PHE A 317 5.77 32.11 -8.05
C PHE A 317 6.49 30.77 -7.92
N HIS A 318 6.37 29.90 -8.94
CA HIS A 318 7.01 28.59 -8.94
C HIS A 318 8.53 28.67 -9.05
N LEU A 319 9.06 29.57 -9.89
CA LEU A 319 10.51 29.77 -10.02
C LEU A 319 11.13 30.30 -8.71
N LEU A 320 10.40 31.17 -8.00
CA LEU A 320 10.78 31.69 -6.68
C LEU A 320 10.55 30.69 -5.53
N LYS A 321 9.74 29.64 -5.72
CA LYS A 321 9.41 28.70 -4.65
C LYS A 321 10.63 27.86 -4.24
N LYS A 322 11.00 27.96 -2.96
CA LYS A 322 12.15 27.27 -2.36
C LYS A 322 13.48 27.55 -3.09
N TYR A 323 13.63 28.77 -3.62
CA TYR A 323 14.84 29.17 -4.33
C TYR A 323 16.08 29.12 -3.40
N ASP A 324 15.90 29.49 -2.14
CA ASP A 324 16.89 29.36 -1.06
C ASP A 324 17.49 27.94 -0.94
N LEU A 325 16.69 26.90 -1.20
CA LEU A 325 17.08 25.49 -1.07
C LEU A 325 17.60 24.86 -2.38
N ALA A 326 17.54 25.58 -3.51
CA ALA A 326 18.00 25.08 -4.80
C ALA A 326 19.53 25.01 -4.89
N ASP A 327 20.06 24.02 -5.63
CA ASP A 327 21.50 23.92 -5.89
C ASP A 327 21.96 24.98 -6.92
N ILE A 328 23.28 25.14 -7.09
CA ILE A 328 23.85 26.20 -7.94
C ILE A 328 23.38 26.09 -9.39
N LYS A 329 23.24 24.87 -9.91
CA LYS A 329 22.84 24.64 -11.30
C LYS A 329 21.34 24.93 -11.47
N GLU A 330 20.53 24.50 -10.52
CA GLU A 330 19.09 24.76 -10.51
C GLU A 330 18.78 26.26 -10.36
N LYS A 331 19.57 26.99 -9.56
CA LYS A 331 19.46 28.45 -9.46
C LYS A 331 19.72 29.13 -10.80
N GLN A 332 20.80 28.76 -11.50
CA GLN A 332 21.11 29.29 -12.83
C GLN A 332 19.99 29.04 -13.85
N GLU A 333 19.45 27.81 -13.89
CA GLU A 333 18.34 27.48 -14.78
C GLU A 333 17.04 28.27 -14.45
N ARG A 334 16.80 28.56 -13.17
CA ARG A 334 15.66 29.38 -12.74
C ARG A 334 15.87 30.85 -13.08
N ASP A 335 17.08 31.37 -12.88
CA ASP A 335 17.45 32.75 -13.18
C ASP A 335 17.27 33.05 -14.67
N GLU A 336 17.75 32.16 -15.54
CA GLU A 336 17.56 32.25 -16.99
C GLU A 336 16.07 32.27 -17.37
N LYS A 337 15.25 31.44 -16.72
CA LYS A 337 13.81 31.41 -16.96
C LYS A 337 13.11 32.66 -16.46
N ILE A 338 13.46 33.17 -15.28
CA ILE A 338 12.89 34.42 -14.75
C ILE A 338 13.23 35.58 -15.67
N ILE A 339 14.47 35.66 -16.16
CA ILE A 339 14.89 36.71 -17.10
C ILE A 339 14.20 36.55 -18.47
N ALA A 340 13.96 35.31 -18.91
CA ALA A 340 13.25 35.02 -20.15
C ALA A 340 11.72 35.21 -20.06
N LEU A 341 11.15 35.31 -18.84
CA LEU A 341 9.75 35.66 -18.67
C LEU A 341 9.53 37.06 -19.26
N THR A 342 8.63 37.09 -20.23
CA THR A 342 8.12 38.31 -20.86
C THR A 342 6.62 38.39 -20.58
N MET A 343 6.09 39.61 -20.69
CA MET A 343 4.70 39.98 -20.36
C MET A 343 3.64 39.00 -20.86
#